data_AF-A0A7S1T257-F1
#
_entry.id   AF-A0A7S1T257-F1
#
_cell.length_a   1.000
_cell.length_b   1.000
_cell.length_c   1.000
_cell.angle_alpha   90.00
_cell.angle_beta   90.00
_cell.angle_gamma   90.00
#
_symmetry.space_group_name_H-M   'P 1'
#
loop_
_entity.id
_entity.type
_entity.pdbx_description
1 polymer ?
#
loop_
_entity_poly.entity_id
_entity_poly.type
_entity_poly.pdbx_seq_one_letter_code
_entity_poly.pdbx_strand_id
1 'polypeptide(L)'
;AAPSSDTGAVASALAKAEQSKVRQEDADWDKSNHEKWAEAARQEGRGLSDLRAKEELQAEALSIQDPRRYFDAAGGEGVVSDGQPSTSSTGGGSMAEMLAGVSAAVLPCPALKPALASRVLTEISLRVQAAVAESEDGFMMGDPKEVLLPALQAELRKQAQMVNELLRHFWALFPISTPARAAKLERLKTSLSKQYDHLQAMQEAAHGSDRIYISQVLRPCVQALDAAFTKYDTEQSLRAAKRQKLSPSYTAVTAAG
;
A
#
# COMPACT_ATOMS: atom_id res chain seq x y z
N ALA A 1 20.05 -61.83 -85.39
CA ALA A 1 19.47 -61.05 -84.28
C ALA A 1 19.11 -62.01 -83.15
N ALA A 2 19.90 -62.00 -82.08
CA ALA A 2 19.59 -62.63 -80.81
C ALA A 2 20.11 -61.67 -79.72
N PRO A 3 19.25 -61.08 -78.88
CA PRO A 3 19.62 -60.17 -77.82
C PRO A 3 19.70 -60.96 -76.50
N SER A 4 20.82 -60.94 -75.77
CA SER A 4 20.82 -61.26 -74.33
C SER A 4 22.24 -61.22 -73.76
N SER A 5 22.64 -60.05 -73.30
CA SER A 5 23.65 -59.96 -72.24
C SER A 5 23.43 -58.79 -71.31
N ASP A 6 22.66 -57.77 -71.72
CA ASP A 6 22.58 -56.53 -70.93
C ASP A 6 21.33 -56.37 -70.07
N THR A 7 20.28 -57.20 -70.22
CA THR A 7 19.06 -57.02 -69.43
C THR A 7 19.26 -57.31 -67.94
N GLY A 8 20.07 -58.33 -67.61
CA GLY A 8 20.43 -58.64 -66.22
C GLY A 8 21.36 -57.60 -65.59
N ALA A 9 22.28 -57.03 -66.38
CA ALA A 9 23.18 -55.97 -65.93
C ALA A 9 22.42 -54.66 -65.66
N VAL A 10 21.50 -54.29 -66.56
CA VAL A 10 20.64 -53.11 -66.38
C VAL A 10 19.68 -53.29 -65.21
N ALA A 11 19.09 -54.47 -65.04
CA ALA A 11 18.21 -54.76 -63.90
C ALA A 11 18.97 -54.71 -62.56
N SER A 12 20.20 -55.25 -62.50
CA SER A 12 21.05 -55.17 -61.30
C SER A 12 21.52 -53.74 -61.02
N ALA A 13 21.86 -52.97 -62.06
CA ALA A 13 22.22 -51.56 -61.93
C ALA A 13 21.05 -50.72 -61.41
N LEU A 14 19.83 -50.98 -61.91
CA LEU A 14 18.62 -50.30 -61.44
C LEU A 14 18.27 -50.69 -60.00
N ALA A 15 18.37 -51.97 -59.64
CA ALA A 15 18.15 -52.42 -58.26
C ALA A 15 19.16 -51.81 -57.27
N LYS A 16 20.43 -51.67 -57.69
CA LYS A 16 21.45 -50.97 -56.90
C LYS A 16 21.19 -49.47 -56.78
N ALA A 17 20.71 -48.84 -57.86
CA ALA A 17 20.34 -47.43 -57.86
C ALA A 17 19.17 -47.16 -56.89
N GLU A 18 18.13 -48.00 -56.92
CA GLU A 18 16.99 -47.92 -56.00
C GLU A 18 17.42 -48.15 -54.54
N GLN A 19 18.27 -49.16 -54.26
CA GLN A 19 18.80 -49.38 -52.91
C GLN A 19 19.67 -48.20 -52.42
N SER A 20 20.47 -47.60 -53.30
CA SER A 20 21.27 -46.42 -52.94
C SER A 20 20.40 -45.19 -52.69
N LYS A 21 19.29 -45.05 -53.41
CA LYS A 21 18.35 -43.94 -53.24
C LYS A 21 17.59 -44.07 -51.92
N VAL A 22 17.05 -45.25 -51.60
CA VAL A 22 16.38 -45.51 -50.31
C VAL A 22 17.36 -45.27 -49.15
N ARG A 23 18.60 -45.76 -49.26
CA ARG A 23 19.63 -45.55 -48.22
C ARG A 23 20.04 -44.07 -48.09
N GLN A 24 19.98 -43.31 -49.17
CA GLN A 24 20.23 -41.87 -49.16
C GLN A 24 19.07 -41.11 -48.52
N GLU A 25 17.82 -41.49 -48.81
CA GLU A 25 16.60 -40.93 -48.19
C GLU A 25 16.56 -41.19 -46.68
N ASP A 26 16.90 -42.40 -46.23
CA ASP A 26 17.00 -42.73 -44.79
C ASP A 26 18.09 -41.89 -44.09
N ALA A 27 19.25 -41.73 -44.73
CA ALA A 27 20.35 -40.93 -44.18
C ALA A 27 20.02 -39.42 -44.14
N ASP A 28 19.23 -38.92 -45.08
CA ASP A 28 18.77 -37.54 -45.12
C ASP A 28 17.66 -37.29 -44.09
N TRP A 29 16.78 -38.29 -43.89
CA TRP A 29 15.76 -38.29 -42.85
C TRP A 29 16.40 -38.23 -41.46
N ASP A 30 17.40 -39.07 -41.18
CA ASP A 30 18.13 -39.08 -39.90
C ASP A 30 18.83 -37.74 -39.62
N LYS A 31 19.46 -37.14 -40.64
CA LYS A 31 20.11 -35.82 -40.52
C LYS A 31 19.10 -34.71 -40.25
N SER A 32 18.00 -34.67 -41.01
CA SER A 32 16.94 -33.67 -40.84
C SER A 32 16.30 -33.76 -39.46
N ASN A 33 16.08 -34.98 -38.96
CA ASN A 33 15.52 -35.18 -37.64
C ASN A 33 16.52 -34.72 -36.57
N HIS A 34 17.80 -35.11 -36.67
CA HIS A 34 18.84 -34.69 -35.73
C HIS A 34 19.01 -33.16 -35.66
N GLU A 35 18.91 -32.47 -36.80
CA GLU A 35 18.94 -31.01 -36.87
C GLU A 35 17.73 -30.38 -36.16
N LYS A 36 16.52 -30.92 -36.38
CA LYS A 36 15.30 -30.48 -35.68
C LYS A 36 15.38 -30.67 -34.17
N TRP A 37 15.90 -31.82 -33.70
CA TRP A 37 16.11 -32.05 -32.26
C TRP A 37 17.17 -31.09 -31.68
N ALA A 38 18.24 -30.82 -32.42
CA ALA A 38 19.26 -29.86 -32.01
C ALA A 38 18.74 -28.41 -31.97
N GLU A 39 17.85 -28.04 -32.89
CA GLU A 39 17.16 -26.74 -32.88
C GLU A 39 16.17 -26.64 -31.71
N ALA A 40 15.38 -27.68 -31.45
CA ALA A 40 14.46 -27.73 -30.31
C ALA A 40 15.20 -27.59 -28.97
N ALA A 41 16.31 -28.32 -28.79
CA ALA A 41 17.16 -28.21 -27.60
C ALA A 41 17.76 -26.80 -27.43
N ARG A 42 18.15 -26.15 -28.55
CA ARG A 42 18.63 -24.75 -28.52
C ARG A 42 17.51 -23.76 -28.22
N GLN A 43 16.29 -24.01 -28.66
CA GLN A 43 15.13 -23.16 -28.35
C GLN A 43 14.72 -23.31 -26.87
N GLU A 44 14.72 -24.53 -26.34
CA GLU A 44 14.43 -24.82 -24.93
C GLU A 44 15.48 -24.20 -24.00
N GLY A 45 16.77 -24.25 -24.37
CA GLY A 45 17.85 -23.58 -23.65
C GLY A 45 17.78 -22.05 -23.62
N ARG A 46 17.01 -21.41 -24.52
CA ARG A 46 16.79 -19.95 -24.49
C ARG A 46 15.73 -19.52 -23.48
N GLY A 47 14.82 -20.42 -23.10
CA GLY A 47 13.71 -20.14 -22.17
C GLY A 47 14.04 -20.34 -20.69
N LEU A 48 15.11 -21.05 -20.36
CA LEU A 48 15.48 -21.45 -18.99
C LEU A 48 16.62 -20.59 -18.39
N SER A 49 16.78 -19.38 -18.92
CA SER A 49 17.85 -18.45 -18.49
C SER A 49 17.63 -17.91 -17.08
N ASP A 50 16.39 -17.95 -16.59
CA ASP A 50 15.93 -17.60 -15.24
C ASP A 50 16.23 -18.68 -14.20
N LEU A 51 16.29 -19.95 -14.61
CA LEU A 51 16.67 -21.10 -13.77
C LEU A 51 18.18 -21.27 -13.63
N ARG A 52 18.98 -20.52 -14.41
CA ARG A 52 20.43 -20.43 -14.18
C ARG A 52 20.65 -19.85 -12.79
N ALA A 53 21.63 -20.39 -12.06
CA ALA A 53 22.03 -19.85 -10.76
C ALA A 53 22.19 -18.33 -10.90
N LYS A 54 21.41 -17.57 -10.12
CA LYS A 54 21.42 -16.10 -10.14
C LYS A 54 22.87 -15.68 -9.89
N GLU A 55 23.47 -14.97 -10.84
CA GLU A 55 24.77 -14.34 -10.61
C GLU A 55 24.67 -13.57 -9.29
N GLU A 56 25.58 -13.83 -8.35
CA GLU A 56 25.64 -13.10 -7.09
C GLU A 56 25.78 -11.62 -7.44
N LEU A 57 24.65 -10.90 -7.42
CA LEU A 57 24.62 -9.46 -7.55
C LEU A 57 25.55 -8.95 -6.45
N GLN A 58 26.70 -8.42 -6.86
CA GLN A 58 27.67 -7.86 -5.93
C GLN A 58 26.93 -6.80 -5.11
N ALA A 59 26.69 -7.12 -3.84
CA ALA A 59 26.02 -6.20 -2.95
C ALA A 59 26.94 -4.99 -2.77
N GLU A 60 26.50 -3.83 -3.27
CA GLU A 60 27.23 -2.59 -3.09
C GLU A 60 27.22 -2.24 -1.60
N ALA A 61 28.41 -2.14 -1.00
CA ALA A 61 28.55 -1.79 0.40
C ALA A 61 28.15 -0.33 0.60
N LEU A 62 26.96 -0.09 1.15
CA LEU A 62 26.48 1.25 1.48
C LEU A 62 27.29 1.82 2.66
N SER A 63 28.14 2.81 2.39
CA SER A 63 28.81 3.60 3.42
C SER A 63 27.92 4.75 3.85
N ILE A 64 27.28 4.62 5.01
CA ILE A 64 26.54 5.72 5.63
C ILE A 64 27.55 6.77 6.07
N GLN A 65 27.55 7.95 5.42
CA GLN A 65 28.51 9.02 5.70
C GLN A 65 28.41 9.54 7.15
N ASP A 66 27.19 9.67 7.66
CA ASP A 66 26.93 10.09 9.04
C ASP A 66 25.73 9.31 9.62
N PRO A 67 25.95 8.35 10.52
CA PRO A 67 24.88 7.57 11.13
C PRO A 67 24.01 8.41 12.08
N ARG A 68 24.47 9.56 12.56
CA ARG A 68 23.70 10.41 13.50
C ARG A 68 22.46 11.00 12.84
N ARG A 69 22.55 11.35 11.54
CA ARG A 69 21.43 11.86 10.75
C ARG A 69 20.23 10.92 10.72
N TYR A 70 20.45 9.61 10.83
CA TYR A 70 19.37 8.64 10.93
C TYR A 70 18.57 8.79 12.24
N PHE A 71 19.26 9.02 13.35
CA PHE A 71 18.64 9.21 14.67
C PHE A 71 17.99 10.59 14.80
N ASP A 72 18.64 11.63 14.27
CA ASP A 72 18.13 13.00 14.31
C ASP A 72 16.87 13.17 13.44
N ALA A 73 16.82 12.51 12.27
CA ALA A 73 15.66 12.58 11.38
C ALA A 73 14.47 11.72 11.85
N ALA A 74 14.73 10.65 12.62
CA ALA A 74 13.67 9.83 13.21
C ALA A 74 12.92 10.55 14.36
N GLY A 75 13.53 11.58 14.96
CA GLY A 75 12.89 12.50 15.91
C GLY A 75 12.11 13.63 15.23
N GLY A 76 11.49 13.36 14.07
CA GLY A 76 10.98 14.33 13.11
C GLY A 76 10.28 15.54 13.71
N GLU A 77 10.64 16.75 13.25
CA GLU A 77 10.05 18.08 13.53
C GLU A 77 9.38 18.27 14.90
N GLY A 78 9.87 17.60 15.94
CA GLY A 78 9.72 18.08 17.30
C GLY A 78 10.65 19.28 17.39
N VAL A 79 10.11 20.43 17.81
CA VAL A 79 10.88 21.59 18.23
C VAL A 79 12.09 21.11 19.02
N VAL A 80 13.26 21.09 18.37
CA VAL A 80 14.54 20.95 19.04
C VAL A 80 14.71 22.30 19.71
N SER A 81 14.14 22.42 20.91
CA SER A 81 14.57 23.48 21.81
C SER A 81 16.02 23.15 22.12
N ASP A 82 16.89 23.89 21.47
CA ASP A 82 18.35 23.91 21.56
C ASP A 82 18.90 22.97 22.64
N GLY A 83 19.13 21.73 22.23
CA GLY A 83 19.90 20.74 23.00
C GLY A 83 21.36 21.17 22.97
N GLN A 84 21.66 22.21 23.74
CA GLN A 84 22.99 22.62 24.13
C GLN A 84 23.81 21.37 24.45
N PRO A 85 25.11 21.28 24.04
CA PRO A 85 25.96 20.21 24.53
C PRO A 85 25.78 20.17 26.04
N SER A 86 25.43 18.99 26.58
CA SER A 86 25.25 18.74 28.00
C SER A 86 26.57 19.01 28.72
N THR A 87 26.84 20.30 28.88
CA THR A 87 27.75 20.86 29.85
C THR A 87 27.12 20.48 31.17
N SER A 88 27.77 19.49 31.77
CA SER A 88 27.60 19.10 33.15
C SER A 88 27.80 20.32 34.05
N SER A 89 26.79 21.17 34.24
CA SER A 89 26.75 22.17 35.31
C SER A 89 25.54 23.08 35.17
N THR A 90 24.42 22.73 35.81
CA THR A 90 23.73 23.61 36.79
C THR A 90 22.52 22.90 37.37
N GLY A 91 22.80 22.17 38.44
CA GLY A 91 21.86 21.32 39.18
C GLY A 91 22.65 20.22 39.88
N GLY A 92 23.78 20.59 40.49
CA GLY A 92 24.82 19.69 40.99
C GLY A 92 24.40 18.97 42.26
N GLY A 93 23.55 17.96 42.10
CA GLY A 93 23.49 16.82 43.00
C GLY A 93 23.55 15.57 42.14
N SER A 94 24.47 14.65 42.45
CA SER A 94 24.42 13.31 41.84
C SER A 94 23.01 12.72 42.07
N MET A 95 22.46 11.94 41.13
CA MET A 95 21.21 11.21 41.38
C MET A 95 21.29 10.41 42.70
N ALA A 96 22.49 9.95 43.04
CA ALA A 96 22.79 9.30 44.31
C ALA A 96 22.65 10.25 45.53
N GLU A 97 22.99 11.53 45.43
CA GLU A 97 22.78 12.53 46.50
C GLU A 97 21.30 12.92 46.63
N MET A 98 20.58 13.07 45.51
CA MET A 98 19.13 13.31 45.56
C MET A 98 18.39 12.13 46.22
N LEU A 99 18.80 10.89 45.94
CA LEU A 99 18.23 9.69 46.56
C LEU A 99 18.68 9.49 48.01
N ALA A 100 19.91 9.88 48.37
CA ALA A 100 20.41 9.82 49.75
C ALA A 100 19.60 10.72 50.71
N GLY A 101 18.97 11.78 50.20
CA GLY A 101 18.05 12.64 50.96
C GLY A 101 16.61 12.13 51.07
N VAL A 102 16.23 11.09 50.31
CA VAL A 102 14.86 10.54 50.34
C VAL A 102 14.75 9.50 51.45
N SER A 103 14.37 9.95 52.65
CA SER A 103 13.97 9.09 53.76
C SER A 103 12.47 8.79 53.69
N ALA A 104 12.07 7.52 53.79
CA ALA A 104 10.67 7.11 53.84
C ALA A 104 9.88 7.75 55.00
N ALA A 105 10.58 8.20 56.05
CA ALA A 105 9.97 8.90 57.20
C ALA A 105 9.68 10.38 56.94
N VAL A 106 10.25 10.98 55.89
CA VAL A 106 10.09 12.41 55.53
C VAL A 106 9.13 12.60 54.35
N LEU A 107 8.80 11.52 53.64
CA LEU A 107 7.75 11.55 52.63
C LEU A 107 6.41 11.93 53.30
N PRO A 108 5.60 12.80 52.66
CA PRO A 108 4.26 13.10 53.15
C PRO A 108 3.53 11.77 53.40
N CYS A 109 2.91 11.60 54.57
CA CYS A 109 2.05 10.46 54.84
C CYS A 109 0.61 10.97 54.86
N PRO A 110 -0.23 10.62 53.87
CA PRO A 110 0.02 9.70 52.76
C PRO A 110 0.92 10.28 51.65
N ALA A 111 1.64 9.40 50.94
CA ALA A 111 2.60 9.74 49.87
C ALA A 111 1.97 10.46 48.66
N LEU A 112 0.64 10.59 48.68
CA LEU A 112 -0.17 11.22 47.66
C LEU A 112 -1.06 12.28 48.32
N LYS A 113 -1.15 13.46 47.70
CA LYS A 113 -2.08 14.50 48.16
C LYS A 113 -3.52 13.99 48.04
N PRO A 114 -4.29 13.87 49.13
CA PRO A 114 -5.61 13.24 49.10
C PRO A 114 -6.59 13.98 48.18
N ALA A 115 -6.50 15.32 48.11
CA ALA A 115 -7.31 16.14 47.22
C ALA A 115 -7.03 15.89 45.72
N LEU A 116 -5.79 15.55 45.37
CA LEU A 116 -5.43 15.20 43.99
C LEU A 116 -5.91 13.78 43.67
N ALA A 117 -5.75 12.85 44.60
CA ALA A 117 -6.27 11.49 44.48
C ALA A 117 -7.78 11.47 44.27
N SER A 118 -8.54 12.23 45.08
CA SER A 118 -9.99 12.34 44.95
C SER A 118 -10.39 12.98 43.63
N ARG A 119 -9.67 13.99 43.16
CA ARG A 119 -9.94 14.63 41.87
C ARG A 119 -9.72 13.67 40.69
N VAL A 120 -8.60 12.94 40.70
CA VAL A 120 -8.31 11.91 39.68
C VAL A 120 -9.36 10.81 39.73
N LEU A 121 -9.75 10.36 40.93
CA LEU A 121 -10.80 9.37 41.08
C LEU A 121 -12.13 9.89 40.52
N THR A 122 -12.54 11.12 40.85
CA THR A 122 -13.77 11.71 40.30
C THR A 122 -13.71 11.88 38.79
N GLU A 123 -12.56 12.27 38.24
CA GLU A 123 -12.39 12.42 36.79
C GLU A 123 -12.48 11.07 36.08
N ILE A 124 -11.81 10.04 36.60
CA ILE A 124 -11.88 8.68 36.06
C ILE A 124 -13.29 8.12 36.22
N SER A 125 -13.92 8.28 37.39
CA SER A 125 -15.29 7.86 37.64
C SER A 125 -16.27 8.56 36.70
N LEU A 126 -16.10 9.85 36.43
CA LEU A 126 -16.93 10.57 35.45
C LEU A 126 -16.70 10.10 34.02
N ARG A 127 -15.46 9.75 33.63
CA ARG A 127 -15.17 9.18 32.30
C ARG A 127 -15.73 7.77 32.16
N VAL A 128 -15.60 6.95 33.20
CA VAL A 128 -16.19 5.61 33.24
C VAL A 128 -17.70 5.71 33.24
N GLN A 129 -18.30 6.61 34.03
CA GLN A 129 -19.74 6.87 34.01
C GLN A 129 -20.19 7.44 32.67
N ALA A 130 -19.43 8.30 32.00
CA ALA A 130 -19.77 8.77 30.66
C ALA A 130 -19.70 7.62 29.65
N ALA A 131 -18.66 6.79 29.69
CA ALA A 131 -18.54 5.59 28.87
C ALA A 131 -19.65 4.55 29.18
N VAL A 132 -20.10 4.49 30.43
CA VAL A 132 -21.17 3.59 30.90
C VAL A 132 -22.56 4.19 30.69
N ALA A 133 -22.73 5.50 30.67
CA ALA A 133 -23.98 6.20 30.36
C ALA A 133 -24.22 6.27 28.84
N GLU A 134 -23.15 6.39 28.04
CA GLU A 134 -23.19 5.99 26.63
C GLU A 134 -23.56 4.50 26.47
N SER A 135 -23.43 3.69 27.53
CA SER A 135 -23.89 2.30 27.62
C SER A 135 -25.20 2.10 28.39
N GLU A 136 -25.90 3.14 28.89
CA GLU A 136 -27.12 2.99 29.72
C GLU A 136 -28.35 2.55 28.92
N ASP A 137 -28.25 2.45 27.59
CA ASP A 137 -29.11 1.58 26.76
C ASP A 137 -28.73 0.07 26.86
N GLY A 138 -27.81 -0.30 27.76
CA GLY A 138 -27.45 -1.67 28.10
C GLY A 138 -26.50 -2.38 27.14
N PHE A 139 -25.79 -1.68 26.25
CA PHE A 139 -24.94 -2.33 25.26
C PHE A 139 -23.48 -2.47 25.71
N MET A 140 -23.16 -3.59 26.36
CA MET A 140 -21.82 -4.18 26.21
C MET A 140 -21.63 -4.44 24.73
N MET A 141 -20.79 -3.65 24.06
CA MET A 141 -20.64 -3.73 22.61
C MET A 141 -19.95 -5.05 22.27
N GLY A 142 -20.75 -6.08 21.96
CA GLY A 142 -20.26 -7.39 21.52
C GLY A 142 -19.59 -7.29 20.15
N ASP A 143 -18.99 -8.38 19.66
CA ASP A 143 -18.51 -8.38 18.27
C ASP A 143 -19.72 -8.03 17.36
N PRO A 144 -19.65 -7.00 16.50
CA PRO A 144 -20.74 -6.66 15.59
C PRO A 144 -21.23 -7.85 14.76
N LYS A 145 -20.39 -8.87 14.59
CA LYS A 145 -20.74 -10.15 13.93
C LYS A 145 -21.75 -11.00 14.68
N GLU A 146 -21.83 -10.85 16.00
CA GLU A 146 -22.75 -11.61 16.85
C GLU A 146 -24.11 -10.91 16.99
N VAL A 147 -24.12 -9.57 16.87
CA VAL A 147 -25.30 -8.75 17.11
C VAL A 147 -26.07 -8.43 15.82
N LEU A 148 -25.37 -8.11 14.73
CA LEU A 148 -26.02 -7.72 13.48
C LEU A 148 -26.55 -8.93 12.70
N LEU A 149 -27.70 -8.77 12.04
CA LEU A 149 -28.22 -9.82 11.15
C LEU A 149 -27.21 -10.15 10.03
N PRO A 150 -27.02 -11.44 9.66
CA PRO A 150 -26.06 -11.84 8.62
C PRO A 150 -26.25 -11.13 7.27
N ALA A 151 -27.50 -10.88 6.88
CA ALA A 151 -27.81 -10.15 5.64
C ALA A 151 -27.32 -8.70 5.69
N LEU A 152 -27.50 -8.03 6.82
CA LEU A 152 -27.00 -6.67 7.05
C LEU A 152 -25.47 -6.64 7.07
N GLN A 153 -24.83 -7.61 7.71
CA GLN A 153 -23.36 -7.73 7.68
C GLN A 153 -22.82 -7.92 6.27
N ALA A 154 -23.49 -8.73 5.45
CA ALA A 154 -23.11 -8.93 4.05
C ALA A 154 -23.21 -7.62 3.25
N GLU A 155 -24.29 -6.86 3.45
CA GLU A 155 -24.46 -5.56 2.81
C GLU A 155 -23.40 -4.55 3.28
N LEU A 156 -23.15 -4.43 4.58
CA LEU A 156 -22.10 -3.54 5.10
C LEU A 156 -20.72 -3.87 4.53
N ARG A 157 -20.39 -5.17 4.42
CA ARG A 157 -19.13 -5.62 3.81
C ARG A 157 -19.05 -5.24 2.33
N LYS A 158 -20.14 -5.40 1.58
CA LYS A 158 -20.23 -4.99 0.17
C LYS A 158 -20.04 -3.47 0.02
N GLN A 159 -20.67 -2.68 0.89
CA GLN A 159 -20.50 -1.23 0.89
C GLN A 159 -19.05 -0.83 1.20
N ALA A 160 -18.43 -1.46 2.20
CA ALA A 160 -17.02 -1.23 2.52
C ALA A 160 -16.07 -1.60 1.37
N GLN A 161 -16.31 -2.73 0.69
CA GLN A 161 -15.53 -3.13 -0.49
C GLN A 161 -15.65 -2.12 -1.62
N MET A 162 -16.87 -1.63 -1.90
CA MET A 162 -17.08 -0.62 -2.93
C MET A 162 -16.36 0.70 -2.60
N VAL A 163 -16.44 1.17 -1.35
CA VAL A 163 -15.70 2.36 -0.89
C VAL A 163 -14.19 2.15 -1.08
N ASN A 164 -13.65 1.00 -0.66
CA ASN A 164 -12.23 0.71 -0.77
C ASN A 164 -11.75 0.68 -2.23
N GLU A 165 -12.51 0.12 -3.16
CA GLU A 165 -12.15 0.14 -4.58
C GLU A 165 -12.19 1.55 -5.18
N LEU A 166 -13.21 2.35 -4.83
CA LEU A 166 -13.28 3.75 -5.26
C LEU A 166 -12.08 4.55 -4.71
N LEU A 167 -11.73 4.34 -3.45
CA LEU A 167 -10.57 4.98 -2.82
C LEU A 167 -9.26 4.53 -3.47
N ARG A 168 -9.09 3.22 -3.76
CA ARG A 168 -7.89 2.72 -4.46
C ARG A 168 -7.72 3.41 -5.81
N HIS A 169 -8.79 3.53 -6.58
CA HIS A 169 -8.77 4.27 -7.84
C HIS A 169 -8.51 5.77 -7.66
N PHE A 170 -9.06 6.38 -6.61
CA PHE A 170 -8.82 7.78 -6.28
C PHE A 170 -7.35 8.04 -5.98
N TRP A 171 -6.74 7.26 -5.07
CA TRP A 171 -5.35 7.41 -4.67
C TRP A 171 -4.37 7.10 -5.81
N ALA A 172 -4.70 6.15 -6.70
CA ALA A 172 -3.88 5.82 -7.87
C ALA A 172 -3.79 6.94 -8.92
N LEU A 173 -4.62 7.98 -8.85
CA LEU A 173 -4.54 9.12 -9.77
C LEU A 173 -3.48 10.14 -9.36
N PHE A 174 -2.96 10.09 -8.14
CA PHE A 174 -1.95 11.02 -7.66
C PHE A 174 -0.54 10.54 -8.05
N PRO A 175 0.37 11.46 -8.43
CA PRO A 175 0.13 12.88 -8.67
C PRO A 175 -0.69 13.13 -9.95
N ILE A 176 -1.51 14.20 -9.96
CA ILE A 176 -2.38 14.55 -11.08
C ILE A 176 -1.59 15.26 -12.17
N SER A 177 -0.85 14.48 -12.95
CA SER A 177 0.05 14.98 -14.01
C SER A 177 -0.65 15.38 -15.30
N THR A 178 -1.81 14.78 -15.63
CA THR A 178 -2.49 14.98 -16.92
C THR A 178 -3.93 15.51 -16.75
N PRO A 179 -4.46 16.26 -17.74
CA PRO A 179 -5.85 16.74 -17.70
C PRO A 179 -6.87 15.58 -17.71
N ALA A 180 -6.57 14.47 -18.39
CA ALA A 180 -7.42 13.28 -18.39
C ALA A 180 -7.54 12.65 -16.99
N ARG A 181 -6.45 12.63 -16.21
CA ARG A 181 -6.48 12.19 -14.80
C ARG A 181 -7.29 13.15 -13.93
N ALA A 182 -7.17 14.46 -14.15
CA ALA A 182 -7.98 15.45 -13.44
C ALA A 182 -9.48 15.24 -13.69
N ALA A 183 -9.90 15.07 -14.95
CA ALA A 183 -11.30 14.79 -15.28
C ALA A 183 -11.80 13.44 -14.74
N LYS A 184 -10.92 12.43 -14.61
CA LYS A 184 -11.26 11.17 -13.94
C LYS A 184 -11.40 11.34 -12.42
N LEU A 185 -10.57 12.17 -11.81
CA LEU A 185 -10.64 12.46 -10.38
C LEU A 185 -11.95 13.15 -10.00
N GLU A 186 -12.41 14.13 -10.78
CA GLU A 186 -13.71 14.80 -10.62
C GLU A 186 -14.87 13.79 -10.60
N ARG A 187 -14.85 12.84 -11.54
CA ARG A 187 -15.85 11.76 -11.63
C ARG A 187 -15.78 10.86 -10.40
N LEU A 188 -14.59 10.47 -9.97
CA LEU A 188 -14.41 9.67 -8.76
C LEU A 188 -14.86 10.42 -7.50
N LYS A 189 -14.57 11.72 -7.38
CA LYS A 189 -15.07 12.54 -6.28
C LYS A 189 -16.59 12.51 -6.23
N THR A 190 -17.25 12.65 -7.37
CA THR A 190 -18.71 12.58 -7.47
C THR A 190 -19.24 11.19 -7.03
N SER A 191 -18.59 10.11 -7.45
CA SER A 191 -18.95 8.75 -7.00
C SER A 191 -18.71 8.54 -5.49
N LEU A 192 -17.60 9.05 -4.94
CA LEU A 192 -17.30 9.00 -3.51
C LEU A 192 -18.34 9.80 -2.70
N SER A 193 -18.77 10.97 -3.17
CA SER A 193 -19.83 11.76 -2.52
C SER A 193 -21.16 10.99 -2.49
N LYS A 194 -21.59 10.40 -3.62
CA LYS A 194 -22.79 9.56 -3.64
C LYS A 194 -22.72 8.39 -2.66
N GLN A 195 -21.53 7.79 -2.56
CA GLN A 195 -21.31 6.68 -1.65
C GLN A 195 -21.35 7.12 -0.19
N TYR A 196 -20.79 8.29 0.12
CA TYR A 196 -20.87 8.91 1.45
C TYR A 196 -22.34 9.13 1.86
N ASP A 197 -23.14 9.74 0.99
CA ASP A 197 -24.56 9.98 1.24
C ASP A 197 -25.33 8.66 1.47
N HIS A 198 -24.99 7.62 0.70
CA HIS A 198 -25.58 6.30 0.87
C HIS A 198 -25.24 5.66 2.23
N LEU A 199 -23.99 5.74 2.67
CA LEU A 199 -23.58 5.26 3.99
C LEU A 199 -24.29 6.02 5.12
N GLN A 200 -24.45 7.33 4.97
CA GLN A 200 -25.16 8.16 5.94
C GLN A 200 -26.65 7.77 6.00
N ALA A 201 -27.30 7.60 4.85
CA ALA A 201 -28.69 7.14 4.79
C ALA A 201 -28.88 5.77 5.43
N MET A 202 -27.92 4.83 5.27
CA MET A 202 -27.95 3.54 5.95
C MET A 202 -27.87 3.68 7.48
N GLN A 203 -27.08 4.62 7.99
CA GLN A 203 -26.99 4.88 9.43
C GLN A 203 -28.27 5.54 9.98
N GLU A 204 -28.89 6.44 9.22
CA GLU A 204 -30.11 7.14 9.61
C GLU A 204 -31.36 6.24 9.55
N ALA A 205 -31.40 5.30 8.62
CA ALA A 205 -32.45 4.30 8.51
C ALA A 205 -32.38 3.23 9.63
N ALA A 206 -31.24 3.09 10.29
CA ALA A 206 -31.07 2.17 11.41
C ALA A 206 -31.62 2.76 12.71
N HIS A 207 -32.17 1.91 13.57
CA HIS A 207 -32.77 2.30 14.84
C HIS A 207 -32.19 1.50 16.00
N GLY A 208 -32.24 2.07 17.21
CA GLY A 208 -31.78 1.43 18.43
C GLY A 208 -30.31 1.01 18.37
N SER A 209 -30.03 -0.20 18.87
CA SER A 209 -28.68 -0.76 18.95
C SER A 209 -28.00 -0.92 17.60
N ASP A 210 -28.75 -1.31 16.56
CA ASP A 210 -28.19 -1.57 15.23
C ASP A 210 -27.53 -0.33 14.66
N ARG A 211 -28.06 0.87 14.94
CA ARG A 211 -27.47 2.14 14.52
C ARG A 211 -26.06 2.33 15.09
N ILE A 212 -25.85 1.97 16.36
CA ILE A 212 -24.56 2.09 17.05
C ILE A 212 -23.54 1.15 16.39
N TYR A 213 -23.93 -0.10 16.14
CA TYR A 213 -23.09 -1.09 15.47
C TYR A 213 -22.77 -0.75 14.02
N ILE A 214 -23.78 -0.35 13.23
CA ILE A 214 -23.60 0.08 11.85
C ILE A 214 -22.66 1.29 11.79
N SER A 215 -22.85 2.28 12.68
CA SER A 215 -21.97 3.45 12.76
C SER A 215 -20.53 3.03 13.09
N GLN A 216 -20.33 2.12 14.03
CA GLN A 216 -18.99 1.62 14.37
C GLN A 216 -18.33 0.90 13.18
N VAL A 217 -19.06 0.01 12.50
CA VAL A 217 -18.55 -0.75 11.35
C VAL A 217 -18.22 0.17 10.17
N LEU A 218 -19.04 1.19 9.92
CA LEU A 218 -18.85 2.11 8.79
C LEU A 218 -17.87 3.26 9.09
N ARG A 219 -17.56 3.53 10.36
CA ARG A 219 -16.68 4.65 10.77
C ARG A 219 -15.36 4.70 10.01
N PRO A 220 -14.60 3.59 9.83
CA PRO A 220 -13.35 3.64 9.06
C PRO A 220 -13.56 4.04 7.59
N CYS A 221 -14.68 3.64 6.98
CA CYS A 221 -15.01 4.02 5.61
C CYS A 221 -15.33 5.51 5.51
N VAL A 222 -16.12 6.05 6.46
CA VAL A 222 -16.46 7.48 6.53
C VAL A 222 -15.20 8.33 6.69
N GLN A 223 -14.33 7.96 7.64
CA GLN A 223 -13.06 8.67 7.87
C GLN A 223 -12.14 8.66 6.64
N ALA A 224 -12.09 7.54 5.91
CA ALA A 224 -11.30 7.44 4.69
C ALA A 224 -11.88 8.30 3.55
N LEU A 225 -13.21 8.43 3.48
CA LEU A 225 -13.89 9.33 2.55
C LEU A 225 -13.60 10.80 2.88
N ASP A 226 -13.66 11.19 4.16
CA ASP A 226 -13.34 12.55 4.62
C ASP A 226 -11.90 12.94 4.30
N ALA A 227 -10.96 12.00 4.51
CA ALA A 227 -9.56 12.19 4.14
C ALA A 227 -9.39 12.37 2.63
N ALA A 228 -10.13 11.61 1.81
CA ALA A 228 -10.13 11.76 0.36
C ALA A 228 -10.69 13.11 -0.09
N PHE A 229 -11.79 13.59 0.51
CA PHE A 229 -12.34 14.92 0.21
C PHE A 229 -11.37 16.04 0.60
N THR A 230 -10.75 15.95 1.78
CA THR A 230 -9.72 16.90 2.21
C THR A 230 -8.53 16.90 1.25
N LYS A 231 -8.05 15.73 0.81
CA LYS A 231 -6.96 15.64 -0.17
C LYS A 231 -7.36 16.24 -1.52
N TYR A 232 -8.60 16.04 -1.94
CA TYR A 232 -9.12 16.60 -3.16
C TYR A 232 -9.16 18.14 -3.12
N ASP A 233 -9.73 18.71 -2.06
CA ASP A 233 -9.87 20.17 -1.90
C ASP A 233 -8.51 20.87 -1.82
N THR A 234 -7.57 20.28 -1.05
CA THR A 234 -6.19 20.78 -0.98
C THR A 234 -5.52 20.77 -2.36
N GLU A 235 -5.68 19.69 -3.12
CA GLU A 235 -5.11 19.60 -4.47
C GLU A 235 -5.74 20.61 -5.45
N GLN A 236 -7.05 20.83 -5.37
CA GLN A 236 -7.72 21.85 -6.20
C GLN A 236 -7.23 23.26 -5.87
N SER A 237 -7.05 23.57 -4.59
CA SER A 237 -6.50 24.87 -4.16
C SER A 237 -5.08 25.09 -4.68
N LEU A 238 -4.22 24.06 -4.63
CA LEU A 238 -2.85 24.09 -5.16
C LEU A 238 -2.84 24.30 -6.67
N ARG A 239 -3.73 23.63 -7.40
CA ARG A 239 -3.85 23.79 -8.85
C ARG A 239 -4.34 25.19 -9.23
N ALA A 240 -5.31 25.74 -8.50
CA ALA A 240 -5.78 27.11 -8.69
C ALA A 240 -4.66 28.12 -8.45
N ALA A 241 -3.92 27.98 -7.34
CA ALA A 241 -2.77 28.83 -7.03
C ALA A 241 -1.65 28.72 -8.07
N LYS A 242 -1.36 27.51 -8.57
CA LYS A 242 -0.39 27.30 -9.65
C LYS A 242 -0.84 28.00 -10.94
N ARG A 243 -2.12 27.91 -11.31
CA ARG A 243 -2.66 28.62 -12.48
C ARG A 243 -2.52 30.14 -12.36
N GLN A 244 -2.76 30.70 -11.17
CA GLN A 244 -2.57 32.14 -10.91
C GLN A 244 -1.08 32.57 -10.98
N LYS A 245 -0.17 31.72 -10.48
CA LYS A 245 1.28 31.96 -10.56
C LYS A 245 1.83 31.86 -11.99
N LEU A 246 1.20 31.07 -12.85
CA LEU A 246 1.52 30.99 -14.28
C LEU A 246 0.89 32.13 -15.11
N SER A 247 0.04 32.98 -14.51
CA SER A 247 -0.54 34.16 -15.14
C SER A 247 0.03 35.51 -14.66
N PRO A 248 1.34 35.81 -14.72
CA PRO A 248 1.82 37.19 -14.66
C PRO A 248 2.26 37.74 -16.04
N SER A 249 1.93 39.02 -16.26
CA SER A 249 2.39 39.96 -17.30
C SER A 249 1.95 39.76 -18.77
N TYR A 250 0.72 40.17 -19.13
CA TYR A 250 0.45 40.72 -20.47
C TYR A 250 -0.40 42.01 -20.46
N THR A 251 -0.72 42.57 -19.30
CA THR A 251 -1.58 43.78 -19.20
C THR A 251 -0.83 44.97 -18.59
N ALA A 252 0.37 45.28 -19.09
CA ALA A 252 1.10 46.49 -18.67
C ALA A 252 1.94 47.14 -19.79
N VAL A 253 1.56 47.00 -21.07
CA VAL A 253 2.26 47.70 -22.18
C VAL A 253 1.32 48.46 -23.14
N THR A 254 0.00 48.30 -23.08
CA THR A 254 -0.92 49.04 -24.00
C THR A 254 -1.62 50.25 -23.37
N ALA A 255 -1.08 50.81 -22.28
CA ALA A 255 -1.62 52.00 -21.64
C ALA A 255 -0.51 52.97 -21.18
N ALA A 256 0.46 53.27 -22.04
CA ALA A 256 1.27 54.49 -21.98
C ALA A 256 2.13 54.60 -23.25
N GLY A 257 1.86 55.60 -24.09
CA GLY A 257 2.74 56.03 -25.20
C GLY A 257 2.08 56.02 -26.55
#